data_AF-A0A9W4X1K3-F1
#
_entry.id   AF-A0A9W4X1K3-F1
#
_cell.length_a   1.000
_cell.length_b   1.000
_cell.length_c   1.000
_cell.angle_alpha   90.00
_cell.angle_beta   90.00
_cell.angle_gamma   90.00
#
_symmetry.space_group_name_H-M   'P 1'
#
loop_
_entity.id
_entity.type
_entity.pdbx_description
1 polymer ?
#
loop_
_entity_poly.entity_id
_entity_poly.type
_entity_poly.pdbx_seq_one_letter_code
_entity_poly.pdbx_strand_id
1 'polypeptide(L)' 'SSQKFSNIISVIRQPFTNTVSIIMNSEGYTLDQMCTIISIEILKLKVGKLGSNTIKSFYNRVNIKSENLEKI' A
#
# COMPACT_ATOMS: atom_id res chain seq x y z
N SER A 1 -19.80 8.05 -1.47
CA SER A 1 -18.96 6.82 -1.42
C SER A 1 -17.46 7.13 -1.56
N SER A 2 -17.01 8.10 -2.37
CA SER A 2 -15.60 8.51 -2.50
C SER A 2 -14.99 9.18 -1.24
N GLN A 3 -15.74 10.06 -0.57
CA GLN A 3 -15.22 10.79 0.60
C GLN A 3 -14.81 9.88 1.77
N LYS A 4 -15.63 8.87 2.10
CA LYS A 4 -15.30 7.89 3.15
C LYS A 4 -14.02 7.14 2.83
N PHE A 5 -13.83 6.77 1.56
CA PHE A 5 -12.64 6.09 1.08
C PHE A 5 -11.39 6.99 1.17
N SER A 6 -11.47 8.23 0.70
CA SER A 6 -10.39 9.22 0.84
C SER A 6 -9.98 9.44 2.29
N ASN A 7 -10.95 9.48 3.20
CA ASN A 7 -10.68 9.64 4.64
C ASN A 7 -9.94 8.43 5.21
N ILE A 8 -10.33 7.20 4.86
CA ILE A 8 -9.64 5.98 5.26
C ILE A 8 -8.20 5.97 4.75
N ILE A 9 -7.99 6.29 3.46
CA ILE A 9 -6.67 6.39 2.85
C ILE A 9 -5.80 7.41 3.61
N SER A 10 -6.33 8.61 3.88
CA SER A 10 -5.61 9.66 4.60
C SER A 10 -5.17 9.23 6.00
N VAL A 11 -6.05 8.52 6.74
CA VAL A 11 -5.76 8.08 8.11
C VAL A 11 -4.71 6.96 8.14
N ILE A 12 -4.78 6.02 7.20
CA ILE A 12 -3.93 4.82 7.21
C ILE A 12 -2.57 5.05 6.50
N ARG A 13 -2.50 6.02 5.57
CA ARG A 13 -1.32 6.26 4.75
C ARG A 13 -0.07 6.61 5.55
N GLN A 14 -0.18 7.47 6.55
CA GLN A 14 0.97 7.87 7.36
C GLN A 14 1.50 6.71 8.22
N PRO A 15 0.66 5.99 8.99
CA PRO A 15 1.10 4.78 9.72
C PRO A 15 1.75 3.75 8.80
N PHE A 16 1.12 3.42 7.68
CA PHE A 16 1.66 2.45 6.72
C PHE A 16 3.04 2.85 6.21
N THR A 17 3.20 4.10 5.78
CA THR A 17 4.49 4.59 5.24
C THR A 17 5.58 4.51 6.29
N ASN A 18 5.29 4.89 7.53
CA ASN A 18 6.25 4.82 8.63
C ASN A 18 6.66 3.37 8.92
N THR A 19 5.71 2.45 9.03
CA THR A 19 5.99 1.03 9.28
C THR A 19 6.83 0.42 8.16
N VAL A 20 6.46 0.65 6.91
CA VAL A 20 7.20 0.15 5.74
C VAL A 20 8.63 0.69 5.71
N SER A 21 8.83 1.99 5.98
CA SER A 21 10.17 2.59 6.03
C SER A 21 11.03 2.01 7.15
N ILE A 22 10.47 1.75 8.33
CA ILE A 22 11.21 1.15 9.44
C ILE A 22 11.72 -0.25 9.05
N ILE A 23 10.85 -1.09 8.49
CA ILE A 23 11.20 -2.46 8.07
C ILE A 23 12.22 -2.43 6.93
N MET A 24 12.04 -1.56 5.94
CA MET A 24 13.00 -1.43 4.84
C MET A 24 14.39 -1.05 5.34
N ASN A 25 14.47 -0.12 6.29
CA ASN A 25 15.74 0.31 6.86
C ASN A 25 16.36 -0.75 7.78
N SER A 26 15.56 -1.51 8.55
CA SER A 26 16.08 -2.55 9.45
C SER A 26 16.60 -3.77 8.69
N GLU A 27 15.88 -4.19 7.66
CA GLU A 27 16.17 -5.41 6.92
C GLU A 27 16.95 -5.16 5.62
N GLY A 28 17.19 -3.90 5.25
CA GLY A 28 17.85 -3.53 4.00
C GLY A 28 17.01 -3.82 2.75
N TYR A 29 15.69 -3.88 2.87
CA TYR A 29 14.81 -4.12 1.73
C TYR A 29 14.65 -2.88 0.85
N THR A 30 14.66 -3.12 -0.46
CA THR A 30 14.19 -2.14 -1.44
C THR A 30 12.67 -2.00 -1.40
N LEU A 31 12.14 -0.89 -1.91
CA LEU A 31 10.69 -0.67 -2.01
C LEU A 31 10.01 -1.78 -2.84
N ASP A 32 10.67 -2.29 -3.87
CA ASP A 32 10.15 -3.33 -4.76
C ASP A 32 10.02 -4.69 -4.05
N GLN A 33 11.04 -5.06 -3.27
CA GLN A 33 10.98 -6.24 -2.41
C GLN A 33 9.85 -6.09 -1.37
N MET A 34 9.74 -4.92 -0.75
CA MET A 34 8.71 -4.70 0.26
C MET A 34 7.29 -4.73 -0.33
N CYS A 35 7.09 -4.19 -1.53
CA CYS A 35 5.84 -4.32 -2.27
C CYS A 35 5.51 -5.77 -2.57
N THR A 36 6.50 -6.59 -2.93
CA THR A 36 6.31 -8.01 -3.21
C THR A 36 5.87 -8.76 -1.95
N ILE A 37 6.54 -8.52 -0.81
CA ILE A 37 6.20 -9.10 0.49
C ILE A 37 4.75 -8.74 0.88
N ILE A 38 4.41 -7.45 0.84
CA ILE A 38 3.07 -6.97 1.20
C ILE A 38 1.99 -7.57 0.27
N SER A 39 2.28 -7.66 -1.03
CA SER A 39 1.36 -8.28 -2.00
C SER A 39 1.10 -9.75 -1.69
N ILE A 40 2.14 -10.50 -1.31
CA ILE A 40 2.03 -11.91 -0.92
C ILE A 40 1.21 -12.06 0.36
N GLU A 41 1.45 -11.23 1.38
CA GLU A 41 0.69 -11.29 2.63
C GLU A 41 -0.81 -10.98 2.43
N ILE A 42 -1.13 -9.96 1.62
CA ILE A 42 -2.53 -9.67 1.27
C ILE A 42 -3.17 -10.84 0.52
N LEU A 43 -2.43 -11.47 -0.40
CA LEU A 43 -2.91 -12.65 -1.12
C LEU A 43 -3.20 -13.82 -0.16
N LYS A 44 -2.33 -14.05 0.84
CA LYS A 44 -2.55 -15.08 1.87
C LYS A 44 -3.83 -14.84 2.67
N LEU A 45 -4.20 -13.58 2.90
CA LEU A 45 -5.45 -13.22 3.57
C LEU A 45 -6.71 -13.50 2.73
N LYS A 46 -6.58 -13.88 1.45
CA LYS A 46 -7.69 -14.10 0.50
C LYS A 46 -8.63 -12.90 0.32
N VAL A 47 -8.19 -11.70 0.69
CA VAL A 47 -8.97 -10.45 0.59
C VAL A 47 -8.89 -9.85 -0.82
N GLY A 48 -7.95 -10.34 -1.64
CA GLY A 48 -7.73 -9.87 -3.01
C GLY A 48 -6.25 -9.86 -3.38
N LYS A 49 -5.94 -9.36 -4.58
CA LYS A 49 -4.56 -9.07 -4.99
C LYS A 49 -4.37 -7.56 -5.06
N LEU A 50 -3.44 -7.02 -4.27
CA LEU A 50 -3.00 -5.64 -4.43
C LEU A 50 -1.78 -5.60 -5.37
N GLY A 51 -1.83 -4.76 -6.40
CA GLY A 51 -0.70 -4.59 -7.32
C GLY A 51 0.44 -3.81 -6.66
N SER A 52 1.69 -4.16 -7.02
CA SER A 52 2.89 -3.42 -6.56
C SER A 52 2.80 -1.92 -6.86
N ASN A 53 2.24 -1.53 -8.02
CA ASN A 53 2.05 -0.13 -8.40
C ASN A 53 1.12 0.63 -7.42
N THR A 54 0.09 -0.03 -6.91
CA THR A 54 -0.83 0.53 -5.91
C THR A 54 -0.10 0.75 -4.59
N ILE A 55 0.71 -0.22 -4.15
CA ILE A 55 1.51 -0.12 -2.93
C ILE A 55 2.54 1.00 -3.04
N LYS A 56 3.28 1.08 -4.16
CA LYS A 56 4.23 2.17 -4.43
C LYS A 56 3.55 3.53 -4.42
N SER A 57 2.40 3.66 -5.07
CA SER A 57 1.64 4.90 -5.10
C SER A 57 1.17 5.31 -3.69
N PHE A 58 0.84 4.33 -2.84
CA PHE A 58 0.38 4.57 -1.48
C PHE A 58 1.53 5.01 -0.58
N TYR A 59 2.69 4.35 -0.70
CA TYR A 59 3.93 4.67 0.01
C TYR A 59 4.49 6.04 -0.39
N ASN A 60 4.60 6.33 -1.69
CA ASN A 60 5.13 7.58 -2.23
C ASN A 60 4.15 8.76 -2.10
N ARG A 61 3.03 8.58 -1.41
CA ARG A 61 1.97 9.60 -1.22
C ARG A 61 1.42 10.19 -2.51
N VAL A 62 1.48 9.44 -3.61
CA VAL A 62 0.84 9.85 -4.87
C VAL A 62 -0.67 9.94 -4.64
N ASN A 63 -1.32 10.86 -5.34
CA ASN A 63 -2.78 10.98 -5.28
C ASN A 63 -3.42 9.71 -5.86
N ILE A 64 -3.88 8.82 -4.96
CA ILE A 64 -4.60 7.61 -5.35
C ILE A 64 -6.05 7.99 -5.43
N LYS A 65 -6.55 8.06 -6.66
CA LYS A 65 -7.98 8.16 -6.89
C LYS A 65 -8.60 6.77 -6.80
N SER A 66 -9.86 6.67 -6.41
CA SER A 66 -10.58 5.38 -6.36
C SER A 66 -10.64 4.67 -7.72
N GLU A 67 -10.52 5.44 -8.81
CA GLU A 67 -10.41 4.97 -10.19
C GLU A 67 -9.03 4.35 -10.53
N ASN A 68 -7.98 4.67 -9.77
CA ASN A 68 -6.64 4.07 -9.93
C ASN A 68 -6.48 2.75 -9.16
N LEU A 69 -7.49 2.38 -8.36
CA LEU A 69 -7.57 1.07 -7.77
C LEU A 69 -8.27 0.20 -8.81
N GLU A 70 -7.49 -0.56 -9.57
CA GLU A 70 -8.06 -1.65 -10.37
C GLU A 70 -9.01 -2.44 -9.46
N LYS A 71 -10.27 -2.57 -9.88
CA LYS A 71 -11.25 -3.37 -9.15
C LYS A 71 -10.68 -4.77 -9.00
N ILE A 72 -10.50 -5.17 -7.74
CA ILE A 72 -10.15 -6.52 -7.32
C ILE A 72 -11.27 -7.47 -7.76
#